data_AF-A0A379W7I8-F1
#
_entry.id   AF-A0A379W7I8-F1
#
_cell.length_a   1.000
_cell.length_b   1.000
_cell.length_c   1.000
_cell.angle_alpha   90.00
_cell.angle_beta   90.00
_cell.angle_gamma   90.00
#
_symmetry.space_group_name_H-M   'P 1'
#
loop_
_entity.id
_entity.type
_entity.pdbx_description
1 polymer ?
#
loop_
_entity_poly.entity_id
_entity_poly.type
_entity_poly.pdbx_seq_one_letter_code
_entity_poly.pdbx_strand_id
1 'polypeptide(L)' 'MLNIQKAKLTGDYLHTSAIIVGDGQVLSAVNDVNDYAGPATGYRLQGERWEEIKNIPGALDPNEID' A
#
# COMPACT_ATOMS: atom_id res chain seq x y z
N MET A 1 -11.22 17.16 -0.97
CA MET A 1 -12.66 16.82 -1.10
C MET A 1 -13.07 16.54 -2.55
N LEU A 2 -12.68 17.35 -3.54
CA LEU A 2 -13.08 17.19 -4.95
C LEU A 2 -12.79 15.78 -5.52
N ASN A 3 -11.64 15.19 -5.21
CA ASN A 3 -11.25 13.88 -5.75
C ASN A 3 -12.21 12.75 -5.30
N ILE A 4 -12.78 12.84 -4.10
CA ILE A 4 -13.78 11.88 -3.64
C ILE A 4 -15.08 12.02 -4.44
N GLN A 5 -15.48 13.24 -4.82
CA GLN A 5 -16.66 13.44 -5.67
C GLN A 5 -16.42 12.91 -7.09
N LYS A 6 -15.20 13.08 -7.64
CA LYS A 6 -14.81 12.48 -8.92
C LYS A 6 -14.84 10.95 -8.86
N ALA A 7 -14.42 10.34 -7.75
CA ALA A 7 -14.51 8.90 -7.55
C ALA A 7 -15.97 8.40 -7.56
N LYS A 8 -16.93 9.18 -7.00
CA LYS A 8 -18.36 8.87 -7.10
C LYS A 8 -18.90 8.87 -8.53
N LEU A 9 -18.38 9.75 -9.38
CA LEU A 9 -18.81 9.86 -10.78
C LEU A 9 -18.26 8.71 -11.64
N THR A 10 -16.99 8.36 -11.46
CA THR A 10 -16.33 7.30 -12.24
C THR A 10 -16.76 5.91 -11.78
N GLY A 11 -16.99 5.73 -10.47
CA GLY A 11 -17.45 4.48 -9.90
C GLY A 11 -16.34 3.43 -9.73
N ASP A 12 -15.09 3.71 -10.08
CA ASP A 12 -13.98 2.75 -10.00
C ASP A 12 -13.77 2.20 -8.58
N TYR A 13 -14.03 3.03 -7.55
CA TYR A 13 -13.93 2.62 -6.15
C TYR A 13 -15.05 1.67 -5.68
N LEU A 14 -16.01 1.32 -6.55
CA LEU A 14 -17.03 0.32 -6.27
C LEU A 14 -16.53 -1.11 -6.52
N HIS A 15 -15.37 -1.26 -7.16
CA HIS A 15 -14.75 -2.56 -7.37
C HIS A 15 -14.28 -3.19 -6.05
N THR A 16 -14.15 -4.52 -6.06
CA THR A 16 -13.81 -5.33 -4.89
C THR A 16 -12.52 -4.85 -4.24
N SER A 17 -12.58 -4.62 -2.93
CA SER A 17 -11.45 -4.18 -2.09
C SER A 17 -10.81 -2.86 -2.54
N ALA A 18 -11.58 -1.98 -3.17
CA ALA A 18 -11.04 -0.71 -3.64
C ALA A 18 -10.66 0.24 -2.49
N ILE A 19 -9.48 0.85 -2.62
CA ILE A 19 -8.99 1.95 -1.78
C ILE A 19 -8.55 3.12 -2.67
N ILE A 20 -8.58 4.32 -2.12
CA ILE A 20 -8.13 5.53 -2.81
C ILE A 20 -6.79 5.94 -2.22
N VAL A 21 -5.77 6.08 -3.07
CA VAL A 21 -4.39 6.43 -2.68
C VAL A 21 -3.94 7.73 -3.36
N GLY A 22 -2.98 8.42 -2.73
CA GLY A 22 -2.36 9.63 -3.27
C GLY A 22 -3.36 10.65 -3.80
N ASP A 23 -3.16 11.07 -5.05
CA ASP A 23 -3.96 12.10 -5.74
C ASP A 23 -5.35 11.63 -6.22
N GLY A 24 -5.89 10.54 -5.66
CA GLY A 24 -7.22 10.03 -6.00
C GLY A 24 -7.21 8.81 -6.92
N GLN A 25 -6.08 8.14 -7.05
CA GLN A 25 -5.98 6.87 -7.78
C GLN A 25 -6.72 5.77 -7.01
N VAL A 26 -7.46 4.92 -7.73
CA VAL A 26 -8.12 3.75 -7.14
C VAL A 26 -7.26 2.51 -7.35
N LEU A 27 -6.90 1.83 -6.26
CA LEU A 27 -6.34 0.47 -6.26
C LEU A 27 -7.43 -0.48 -5.80
N SER A 28 -7.57 -1.62 -6.45
CA SER A 28 -8.63 -2.61 -6.20
C SER A 28 -8.14 -4.00 -6.57
N ALA A 29 -8.89 -5.03 -6.20
CA ALA A 29 -8.58 -6.39 -6.60
C ALA A 29 -8.65 -6.63 -8.12
N VAL A 30 -9.12 -5.65 -8.92
CA VAL A 30 -9.17 -5.74 -10.39
C VAL A 30 -7.83 -5.32 -11.03
N ASN A 31 -7.19 -4.27 -10.51
CA ASN A 31 -5.97 -3.69 -11.10
C ASN A 31 -4.71 -3.90 -10.25
N ASP A 32 -4.87 -4.26 -8.99
CA ASP A 32 -3.81 -4.69 -8.06
C ASP A 32 -4.17 -6.09 -7.54
N VAL A 33 -4.13 -7.06 -8.47
CA VAL A 33 -4.57 -8.43 -8.22
C VAL A 33 -3.57 -9.13 -7.31
N ASN A 34 -4.05 -9.73 -6.22
CA ASN A 34 -3.23 -10.64 -5.45
C ASN A 34 -2.97 -11.93 -6.25
N ASP A 35 -1.72 -12.23 -6.54
CA ASP A 35 -1.27 -13.33 -7.39
C ASP A 35 -0.53 -14.45 -6.64
N TYR A 36 -0.86 -14.63 -5.36
CA TYR A 36 -0.23 -15.68 -4.54
C TYR A 36 -0.42 -17.09 -5.14
N ALA A 37 0.71 -17.72 -5.45
CA ALA A 37 0.86 -19.07 -5.99
C ALA A 37 1.95 -19.89 -5.26
N GLY A 38 2.33 -19.49 -4.04
CA GLY A 38 3.36 -20.14 -3.22
C GLY A 38 4.47 -19.18 -2.74
N PRO A 39 5.54 -19.71 -2.11
CA PRO A 39 6.64 -18.90 -1.62
C PRO A 39 7.21 -17.99 -2.72
N ALA A 40 7.53 -16.74 -2.36
CA ALA A 40 8.05 -15.69 -3.23
C ALA A 40 7.10 -15.16 -4.33
N THR A 41 5.83 -15.55 -4.34
CA THR A 41 4.75 -14.97 -5.18
C THR A 41 3.80 -14.12 -4.33
N GLY A 42 2.87 -13.38 -4.93
CA GLY A 42 2.00 -12.50 -4.17
C GLY A 42 2.69 -11.19 -3.76
N TYR A 43 1.97 -10.43 -2.93
CA TYR A 43 2.50 -9.23 -2.30
C TYR A 43 3.74 -9.53 -1.45
N ARG A 44 4.77 -8.69 -1.59
CA ARG A 44 6.01 -8.77 -0.81
C ARG A 44 6.42 -7.39 -0.34
N LEU A 45 6.83 -7.32 0.93
CA LEU A 45 7.32 -6.10 1.54
C LEU A 45 8.73 -5.78 1.04
N GLN A 46 8.86 -4.72 0.27
CA GLN A 46 10.12 -4.33 -0.40
C GLN A 46 10.24 -2.81 -0.50
N GLY A 47 11.46 -2.33 -0.78
CA GLY A 47 11.74 -0.93 -1.08
C GLY A 47 11.37 0.01 0.06
N GLU A 48 10.77 1.15 -0.29
CA GLU A 48 10.45 2.23 0.65
C GLU A 48 9.59 1.76 1.83
N ARG A 49 8.57 0.95 1.58
CA ARG A 49 7.67 0.46 2.64
C ARG A 49 8.39 -0.45 3.64
N TRP A 50 9.42 -1.19 3.21
CA TRP A 50 10.27 -1.97 4.12
C TRP A 50 11.13 -1.07 5.00
N GLU A 51 11.76 -0.05 4.43
CA GLU A 51 12.54 0.94 5.18
C GLU A 51 11.67 1.71 6.17
N GLU A 52 10.47 2.11 5.76
CA GLU A 52 9.50 2.79 6.63
C GLU A 52 9.15 1.94 7.86
N ILE A 53 8.88 0.65 7.68
CA ILE A 53 8.52 -0.24 8.80
C ILE A 53 9.72 -0.51 9.72
N LYS A 54 10.93 -0.61 9.18
CA LYS A 54 12.15 -0.79 10.00
C LYS A 54 12.45 0.43 10.87
N ASN A 55 12.13 1.63 10.39
CA ASN A 55 12.44 2.90 11.06
C ASN A 55 11.47 3.22 12.21
N ILE A 56 11.40 2.33 13.20
CA ILE A 56 10.55 2.48 14.37
C ILE A 56 11.10 3.60 15.27
N PRO A 57 10.27 4.58 15.68
CA PRO A 57 10.71 5.63 16.59
C PRO A 57 11.24 5.05 17.90
N GLY A 58 12.49 5.39 18.25
CA GLY A 58 13.15 4.90 19.47
C GLY A 58 13.85 3.54 19.32
N ALA A 59 13.92 2.96 18.12
CA ALA A 59 14.85 1.86 17.87
C ALA A 59 16.29 2.35 18.08
N LEU A 60 17.02 1.68 18.98
CA LEU A 60 18.42 1.96 19.24
C LEU A 60 19.27 1.27 18.17
N ASP A 61 20.27 1.97 17.63
CA ASP A 61 21.28 1.33 16.80
C ASP A 61 22.18 0.46 17.70
N PRO A 62 22.31 -0.85 17.45
CA PRO A 62 23.20 -1.72 18.23
C PRO A 62 24.66 -1.25 18.27
N ASN A 63 25.11 -0.45 17.30
CA ASN A 63 26.46 0.10 17.26
C ASN A 63 26.63 1.35 18.14
N GLU A 64 25.54 1.92 18.66
CA GLU A 64 25.53 3.08 19.55
C GLU A 64 25.34 2.68 21.03
N ILE A 65 25.30 1.37 21.32
CA ILE A 65 25.20 0.82 22.67
C ILE A 65 26.58 0.26 23.06
N ASP A 66 27.17 0.80 24.14
CA ASP A 66 28.41 0.30 24.77
C ASP A 66 28.20 -1.04 25.49
#